data_AF-A0A2G9RSY5-F1
#
_entry.id   AF-A0A2G9RSY5-F1
#
_cell.length_a   1.000
_cell.length_b   1.000
_cell.length_c   1.000
_cell.angle_alpha   90.00
_cell.angle_beta   90.00
_cell.angle_gamma   90.00
#
_symmetry.space_group_name_H-M   'P 1'
#
loop_
_entity.id
_entity.type
_entity.pdbx_description
1 polymer ?
#
loop_
_entity_poly.entity_id
_entity_poly.type
_entity_poly.pdbx_seq_one_letter_code
_entity_poly.pdbx_strand_id
1 'polypeptide(L)'
;PDEEEPESGQLDSSAGRFVRYQFTPAFLRLRKVGATVEFTVGEKPVNSFRMIERHFFRDRILKTFDFDFGFCIPNSCNTCEHMYEFPQLSEDI
;
A
#
# COMPACT_ATOMS: atom_id res chain seq x y z
N PRO A 1 -13.49 -42.76 -21.81
CA PRO A 1 -13.14 -42.27 -20.46
C PRO A 1 -12.52 -40.89 -20.62
N ASP A 2 -13.38 -39.88 -20.49
CA ASP A 2 -12.99 -38.47 -20.37
C ASP A 2 -12.20 -38.29 -19.08
N GLU A 3 -10.93 -37.90 -19.20
CA GLU A 3 -10.20 -37.27 -18.12
C GLU A 3 -10.06 -35.80 -18.51
N GLU A 4 -11.11 -35.03 -18.22
CA GLU A 4 -11.04 -33.57 -18.22
C GLU A 4 -10.04 -33.18 -17.13
N GLU A 5 -8.84 -32.78 -17.54
CA GLU A 5 -7.90 -32.08 -16.66
C GLU A 5 -8.60 -30.84 -16.11
N PRO A 6 -8.55 -30.59 -14.78
CA PRO A 6 -9.17 -29.40 -14.25
C PRO A 6 -8.45 -28.20 -14.82
N GLU A 7 -9.16 -27.38 -15.60
CA GLU A 7 -8.71 -26.06 -16.04
C GLU A 7 -8.14 -25.35 -14.81
N SER A 8 -6.81 -25.15 -14.81
CA SER A 8 -6.13 -24.41 -13.77
C SER A 8 -6.71 -23.01 -13.78
N GLY A 9 -7.70 -22.79 -12.91
CA GLY A 9 -8.35 -21.51 -12.71
C GLY A 9 -7.27 -20.46 -12.60
N GLN A 10 -7.20 -19.60 -13.62
CA GLN A 10 -6.25 -18.52 -13.73
C GLN A 10 -6.54 -17.59 -12.56
N LEU A 11 -5.91 -17.86 -11.40
CA LEU A 11 -5.99 -17.04 -10.20
C LEU A 11 -5.70 -15.62 -10.65
N ASP A 12 -6.71 -14.75 -10.54
CA ASP A 12 -6.59 -13.36 -10.95
C ASP A 12 -5.36 -12.78 -10.25
N SER A 13 -4.33 -12.49 -11.03
CA SER A 13 -3.06 -11.96 -10.52
C SER A 13 -3.22 -10.65 -9.75
N SER A 14 -4.38 -9.99 -9.86
CA SER A 14 -4.75 -8.77 -9.16
C SER A 14 -5.51 -9.00 -7.85
N ALA A 15 -5.89 -10.24 -7.54
CA ALA A 15 -6.62 -10.57 -6.32
C ALA A 15 -5.88 -10.06 -5.07
N GLY A 16 -6.56 -9.24 -4.27
CA GLY A 16 -6.02 -8.66 -3.04
C GLY A 16 -5.06 -7.46 -3.22
N ARG A 17 -4.82 -6.98 -4.45
CA ARG A 17 -3.93 -5.83 -4.72
C ARG A 17 -4.66 -4.50 -4.89
N PHE A 18 -5.99 -4.51 -4.87
CA PHE A 18 -6.82 -3.32 -5.00
C PHE A 18 -7.66 -3.10 -3.73
N VAL A 19 -7.64 -1.87 -3.22
CA VAL A 19 -8.44 -1.45 -2.07
C VAL A 19 -9.17 -0.16 -2.43
N ARG A 20 -10.47 -0.11 -2.18
CA ARG A 20 -11.29 1.11 -2.33
C ARG A 20 -11.58 1.71 -0.97
N TYR A 21 -10.94 2.83 -0.67
CA TYR A 21 -11.21 3.60 0.54
C TYR A 21 -12.47 4.45 0.41
N GLN A 22 -13.21 4.58 1.50
CA GLN A 22 -14.30 5.54 1.64
C GLN A 22 -13.96 6.47 2.81
N PHE A 23 -13.63 7.71 2.47
CA PHE A 23 -13.32 8.75 3.44
C PHE A 23 -14.38 9.85 3.42
N THR A 24 -14.52 10.55 4.55
CA THR A 24 -15.34 11.75 4.62
C THR A 24 -14.58 12.95 4.03
N PRO A 25 -15.28 14.03 3.61
CA PRO A 25 -14.62 15.25 3.14
C PRO A 25 -13.66 15.88 4.17
N ALA A 26 -13.82 15.57 5.46
CA ALA A 26 -12.92 16.05 6.51
C ALA A 26 -11.50 15.47 6.40
N PHE A 27 -11.33 14.31 5.77
CA PHE A 27 -10.04 13.67 5.56
C PHE A 27 -9.08 14.56 4.76
N LEU A 28 -9.58 15.26 3.74
CA LEU A 28 -8.79 16.16 2.89
C LEU A 28 -8.26 17.40 3.64
N ARG A 29 -8.79 17.68 4.84
CA ARG A 29 -8.35 18.79 5.69
C ARG A 29 -7.38 18.37 6.79
N LEU A 30 -7.06 17.08 6.90
CA LEU A 30 -6.08 16.60 7.88
C LEU A 30 -4.69 17.09 7.50
N ARG A 31 -3.91 17.51 8.50
CA ARG A 31 -2.52 17.94 8.31
C ARG A 31 -1.56 16.75 8.32
N LYS A 32 -1.77 15.82 9.24
CA LYS A 32 -0.96 14.62 9.41
C LYS A 32 -1.84 13.41 9.71
N VAL A 33 -1.44 12.25 9.22
CA VAL A 33 -2.04 10.96 9.54
C VAL A 33 -0.91 9.97 9.81
N GLY A 34 -1.02 9.21 10.90
CA GLY A 34 -0.17 8.05 11.15
C GLY A 34 -0.84 6.80 10.61
N ALA A 35 -0.11 5.98 9.87
CA ALA A 35 -0.56 4.65 9.45
C ALA A 35 0.38 3.59 10.02
N THR A 36 -0.17 2.74 10.88
CA THR A 36 0.52 1.54 11.36
C THR A 36 0.24 0.39 10.41
N VAL A 37 1.30 -0.27 9.95
CA VAL A 37 1.25 -1.46 9.11
C VAL A 37 1.90 -2.62 9.83
N GLU A 38 1.25 -3.78 9.76
CA GLU A 38 1.78 -5.05 10.24
C GLU A 38 1.92 -5.99 9.03
N PHE A 39 3.08 -6.63 8.90
CA PHE A 39 3.37 -7.52 7.79
C PHE A 39 4.35 -8.62 8.19
N THR A 40 4.24 -9.78 7.55
CA THR A 40 5.14 -10.90 7.75
C THR A 40 6.20 -10.96 6.67
N VAL A 41 7.40 -11.40 7.04
CA VAL A 41 8.50 -11.66 6.12
C VAL A 41 8.85 -13.15 6.17
N GLY A 42 9.07 -13.74 5.00
CA GLY A 42 9.45 -15.15 4.87
C GLY A 42 10.90 -15.41 5.31
N GLU A 43 11.44 -16.54 4.85
CA GLU A 43 12.77 -17.02 5.27
C GLU A 43 13.93 -16.10 4.86
N LYS A 44 13.79 -15.39 3.75
CA LYS A 44 14.87 -14.54 3.23
C LYS A 44 14.83 -13.16 3.90
N PRO A 45 15.96 -12.66 4.42
CA PRO A 45 16.03 -11.29 4.93
C PRO A 45 15.72 -10.29 3.82
N VAL A 46 15.00 -9.23 4.17
CA VAL A 46 14.74 -8.10 3.28
C VAL A 46 15.51 -6.91 3.81
N ASN A 47 16.41 -6.40 2.97
CA ASN A 47 17.21 -5.21 3.27
C ASN A 47 16.66 -4.03 2.45
N SER A 48 16.70 -2.83 3.02
CA SER A 48 16.30 -1.59 2.34
C SER A 48 14.90 -1.67 1.74
N PHE A 49 13.94 -2.21 2.50
CA PHE A 49 12.57 -2.33 2.04
C PHE A 49 11.93 -0.94 1.96
N ARG A 50 11.51 -0.53 0.77
CA ARG A 50 11.08 0.85 0.49
C ARG A 50 9.76 0.87 -0.25
N MET A 51 8.84 1.72 0.19
CA MET A 51 7.55 1.97 -0.46
C MET A 51 7.50 3.39 -1.00
N ILE A 52 7.21 3.51 -2.29
CA ILE A 52 6.92 4.79 -2.94
C ILE A 52 5.43 4.82 -3.29
N GLU A 53 4.66 5.57 -2.52
CA GLU A 53 3.21 5.70 -2.68
C GLU A 53 2.89 7.02 -3.38
N ARG A 54 2.20 6.97 -4.53
CA ARG A 54 1.85 8.15 -5.33
C ARG A 54 0.35 8.33 -5.39
N HIS A 55 -0.13 9.50 -4.99
CA HIS A 55 -1.54 9.86 -5.05
C HIS A 55 -1.80 10.77 -6.24
N PHE A 56 -2.87 10.49 -6.98
CA PHE A 56 -3.27 11.24 -8.16
C PHE A 56 -4.73 11.70 -8.05
N PHE A 57 -5.01 12.86 -8.63
CA PHE A 57 -6.36 13.31 -8.93
C PHE A 57 -6.44 13.71 -10.40
N ARG A 58 -7.28 13.01 -11.18
CA ARG A 58 -7.44 13.23 -12.63
C ARG A 58 -6.08 13.32 -13.35
N ASP A 59 -5.25 12.30 -13.16
CA ASP A 59 -3.90 12.17 -13.73
C ASP A 59 -2.85 13.20 -13.27
N ARG A 60 -3.21 14.13 -12.37
CA ARG A 60 -2.26 15.05 -11.74
C ARG A 60 -1.77 14.48 -10.42
N ILE A 61 -0.46 14.51 -10.20
CA ILE A 61 0.12 14.06 -8.95
C ILE A 61 -0.20 15.05 -7.83
N LEU A 62 -0.77 14.54 -6.74
CA LEU A 62 -1.02 15.31 -5.52
C LEU A 62 0.20 15.27 -4.61
N LYS A 63 0.73 14.07 -4.36
CA LYS A 63 1.87 13.83 -3.49
C LYS A 63 2.54 12.50 -3.82
N THR A 64 3.86 12.46 -3.65
CA THR A 64 4.62 11.21 -3.52
C THR A 64 5.05 11.09 -2.07
N PHE A 65 4.74 9.97 -1.45
CA PHE A 65 5.28 9.56 -0.17
C PHE A 65 6.34 8.49 -0.41
N ASP A 66 7.46 8.62 0.28
CA ASP A 66 8.64 7.80 0.08
C ASP A 66 9.12 7.31 1.44
N PHE A 67 8.81 6.06 1.72
CA PHE A 67 8.99 5.46 3.03
C PHE A 67 10.02 4.34 2.98
N ASP A 68 10.99 4.42 3.89
CA ASP A 68 12.00 3.37 4.09
C ASP A 68 11.66 2.59 5.36
N PHE A 69 11.32 1.32 5.19
CA PHE A 69 11.06 0.37 6.28
C PHE A 69 12.36 -0.18 6.86
N GLY A 70 13.49 -0.02 6.17
CA GLY A 70 14.80 -0.50 6.60
C GLY A 70 14.96 -2.01 6.48
N PHE A 71 15.52 -2.63 7.53
CA PHE A 71 15.76 -4.07 7.60
C PHE A 71 14.54 -4.79 8.18
N CYS A 72 14.02 -5.79 7.46
CA CYS A 72 12.94 -6.63 7.96
C CYS A 72 13.46 -8.00 8.41
N ILE A 73 13.07 -8.40 9.61
CA ILE A 73 13.56 -9.62 10.25
C ILE A 73 12.95 -10.85 9.53
N PRO A 74 13.76 -11.86 9.15
CA PRO A 74 13.26 -13.08 8.54
C PRO A 74 12.36 -13.90 9.47
N ASN A 75 11.39 -14.62 8.90
CA ASN A 75 10.46 -15.50 9.63
C ASN A 75 9.77 -14.81 10.82
N SER A 76 9.50 -13.51 10.71
CA SER A 76 8.86 -12.74 11.77
C SER A 76 7.70 -11.89 11.27
N CYS A 77 6.88 -11.44 12.23
CA CYS A 77 5.98 -10.31 12.03
C CYS A 77 6.75 -9.01 12.30
N ASN A 78 6.59 -8.01 11.44
CA ASN A 78 7.19 -6.70 11.56
C ASN A 78 6.07 -5.65 11.61
N THR A 79 6.25 -4.61 12.44
CA THR A 79 5.32 -3.49 12.54
C THR A 79 6.07 -2.19 12.25
N CYS A 80 5.47 -1.33 11.44
CA CYS A 80 6.02 -0.03 11.11
C CYS A 80 4.93 1.04 11.18
N GLU A 81 5.28 2.25 11.62
CA GLU A 81 4.40 3.41 11.59
C GLU A 81 4.96 4.45 10.60
N HIS A 82 4.15 4.83 9.62
CA HIS A 82 4.47 5.90 8.69
C HIS A 82 3.63 7.13 8.94
N MET A 83 4.31 8.27 9.04
CA MET A 83 3.66 9.57 9.20
C MET A 83 3.49 10.23 7.85
N TYR A 84 2.24 10.36 7.43
CA TYR A 84 1.84 11.07 6.22
C TYR A 84 1.65 12.54 6.55
N GLU A 85 2.40 13.41 5.88
CA GLU A 85 2.17 14.85 5.91
C GLU A 85 1.43 15.26 4.63
N PHE A 86 0.18 15.67 4.79
CA PHE A 86 -0.67 15.96 3.65
C PHE A 86 -0.24 17.26 2.96
N PRO A 87 -0.30 17.33 1.62
CA PRO A 87 -0.10 18.59 0.91
C PRO A 87 -1.22 19.57 1.26
N GLN A 88 -0.94 20.87 1.13
CA GLN A 88 -2.02 21.86 1.09
C GLN A 88 -2.74 21.73 -0.24
N LEU A 89 -4.00 21.30 -0.19
CA LEU A 89 -4.89 21.25 -1.35
C LEU A 89 -5.54 22.63 -1.51
N SER A 90 -5.58 23.16 -2.74
CA SER A 90 -6.37 24.36 -3.06
C SER A 90 -7.86 24.03 -3.06
N GLU A 91 -8.71 25.02 -2.80
CA GLU A 91 -10.18 24.85 -2.80
C GLU A 91 -10.74 24.46 -4.18
N ASP A 92 -9.99 24.70 -5.26
CA ASP A 92 -10.38 24.39 -6.64
C ASP A 92 -10.12 22.93 -7.08
N ILE A 93 -9.54 22.09 -6.19
CA ILE A 93 -9.35 20.64 -6.41
C ILE A 93 -10.57 19.89 -5.86
#